data_AF-A0A9X0JJ21-F1
#
_entry.id   AF-A0A9X0JJ21-F1
#
_cell.length_a   1.000
_cell.length_b   1.000
_cell.length_c   1.000
_cell.angle_alpha   90.00
_cell.angle_beta   90.00
_cell.angle_gamma   90.00
#
_symmetry.space_group_name_H-M   'P 1'
#
loop_
_entity.id
_entity.type
_entity.pdbx_description
1 polymer ?
#
loop_
_entity_poly.entity_id
_entity_poly.type
_entity_poly.pdbx_seq_one_letter_code
_entity_poly.pdbx_strand_id
1 'polypeptide(L)'
;MTLKYPMCLLATLLSATTLKANATVLDSRDKPFNEYSWVTTHNSYEKINQNLKEMPAQLNDGVRGFMLDLYVEHANPRPEARIKVCHKQIACYGPFAAQLKNEFLPFLQRNPGEVITLFLETYVGRDDLQKVFNTLPELGDVSFDPAHFAADQWPTINQMAARNNRLIMLADKREVAGDYWVRGKKITVLFDQDWIVQNHWATLGNAASSIEREHDWSCPTRWGNLPLSTKAVATSTGKQWKRLFLMNQFHPGTSTIFDSAAYDNNLTYLKRREDNCGVKPNYVGINNYKSGETERYTNALNNGGIYLHEGPNATKTQDLVCVIPVRPGVVNLSANGCENDEARSMSLSGVAKGTRIQLYDNASGNTQDDHMTVDIMRDIGIHERVVLPSFEADVSNTHYKRFTTETMG
;
A
#
# COMPACT_ATOMS: atom_id res chain seq x y z
N MET A 1 0.88 57.43 -47.89
CA MET A 1 0.22 56.79 -46.73
C MET A 1 0.78 55.38 -46.59
N THR A 2 1.72 55.19 -45.66
CA THR A 2 2.32 53.89 -45.34
C THR A 2 1.97 53.59 -43.89
N LEU A 3 0.98 52.71 -43.68
CA LEU A 3 0.58 52.24 -42.35
C LEU A 3 1.63 51.24 -41.83
N LYS A 4 2.20 51.54 -40.67
CA LYS A 4 2.93 50.58 -39.83
C LYS A 4 1.91 49.86 -38.95
N TYR A 5 1.87 48.53 -38.98
CA TYR A 5 1.23 47.71 -37.94
C TYR A 5 2.32 47.18 -36.99
N PRO A 6 2.14 47.27 -35.66
CA PRO A 6 3.03 46.60 -34.72
C PRO A 6 2.62 45.13 -34.62
N MET A 7 3.62 44.25 -34.73
CA MET A 7 3.46 42.81 -34.54
C MET A 7 3.38 42.54 -33.03
N CYS A 8 2.20 42.15 -32.56
CA CYS A 8 1.98 41.75 -31.17
C CYS A 8 2.42 40.28 -31.02
N LEU A 9 3.53 40.04 -30.34
CA LEU A 9 3.97 38.68 -29.96
C LEU A 9 3.06 38.17 -28.84
N LEU A 10 2.14 37.26 -29.18
CA LEU A 10 1.40 36.48 -28.19
C LEU A 10 2.35 35.45 -27.58
N ALA A 11 2.82 35.70 -26.37
CA ALA A 11 3.47 34.67 -25.56
C ALA A 11 2.38 33.74 -25.00
N THR A 12 2.22 32.58 -25.61
CA THR A 12 1.38 31.50 -25.07
C THR A 12 2.06 30.90 -23.84
N LEU A 13 1.64 31.32 -22.65
CA LEU A 13 1.89 30.61 -21.40
C LEU A 13 1.14 29.27 -21.45
N LEU A 14 1.84 28.20 -21.88
CA LEU A 14 1.41 26.84 -21.56
C LEU A 14 1.55 26.66 -20.04
N SER A 15 0.46 26.86 -19.31
CA SER A 15 0.37 26.33 -17.96
C SER A 15 0.29 24.81 -18.08
N ALA A 16 1.42 24.13 -17.93
CA ALA A 16 1.43 22.71 -17.67
C ALA A 16 0.69 22.51 -16.35
N THR A 17 -0.56 22.04 -16.42
CA THR A 17 -1.28 21.53 -15.26
C THR A 17 -0.48 20.34 -14.75
N THR A 18 0.41 20.57 -13.79
CA THR A 18 1.05 19.49 -13.05
C THR A 18 -0.09 18.74 -12.36
N LEU A 19 -0.41 17.53 -12.81
CA LEU A 19 -1.16 16.60 -11.95
C LEU A 19 -0.35 16.50 -10.67
N LYS A 20 -0.86 17.10 -9.59
CA LYS A 20 -0.32 16.84 -8.26
C LYS A 20 -0.53 15.37 -8.01
N ALA A 21 0.54 14.64 -7.69
CA ALA A 21 0.42 13.28 -7.19
C ALA A 21 -0.56 13.30 -6.02
N ASN A 22 -1.46 12.32 -5.95
CA ASN A 22 -2.25 12.14 -4.76
C ASN A 22 -1.27 11.73 -3.65
N ALA A 23 -1.03 12.65 -2.72
CA ALA A 23 -0.34 12.32 -1.49
C ALA A 23 -1.16 11.22 -0.80
N THR A 24 -0.50 10.17 -0.31
CA THR A 24 -1.17 9.16 0.49
C THR A 24 -1.86 9.86 1.67
N VAL A 25 -3.15 9.58 1.87
CA VAL A 25 -3.93 10.21 2.94
C VAL A 25 -3.48 9.62 4.27
N LEU A 26 -2.63 10.36 5.00
CA LEU A 26 -2.11 9.98 6.31
C LEU A 26 -2.48 11.05 7.32
N ASP A 27 -3.16 10.67 8.40
CA ASP A 27 -3.55 11.60 9.47
C ASP A 27 -2.35 12.15 10.25
N SER A 28 -1.23 11.41 10.25
CA SER A 28 0.03 11.84 10.84
C SER A 28 1.20 11.24 10.08
N ARG A 29 2.33 11.96 10.04
CA ARG A 29 3.63 11.50 9.51
C ARG A 29 4.69 11.31 10.61
N ASP A 30 4.26 11.40 11.87
CA ASP A 30 5.12 11.32 13.05
C ASP A 30 5.09 9.95 13.73
N LYS A 31 4.31 9.00 13.21
CA LYS A 31 4.38 7.60 13.68
C LYS A 31 5.64 6.93 13.10
N PRO A 32 6.23 5.93 13.78
CA PRO A 32 7.26 5.08 13.21
C PRO A 32 6.82 4.46 11.87
N PHE A 33 7.74 4.34 10.90
CA PHE A 33 7.43 3.85 9.56
C PHE A 33 6.71 2.49 9.54
N ASN A 34 7.01 1.61 10.50
CA ASN A 34 6.36 0.31 10.65
C ASN A 34 4.89 0.36 11.13
N GLU A 35 4.33 1.54 11.36
CA GLU A 35 2.91 1.71 11.72
C GLU A 35 2.03 2.08 10.52
N TYR A 36 2.64 2.19 9.33
CA TYR A 36 1.93 2.47 8.09
C TYR A 36 1.78 1.21 7.23
N SER A 37 0.70 1.22 6.45
CA SER A 37 0.31 0.23 5.47
C SER A 37 0.23 0.90 4.09
N TRP A 38 0.82 0.25 3.09
CA TRP A 38 0.94 0.79 1.73
C TRP A 38 0.36 -0.17 0.71
N VAL A 39 -0.30 0.38 -0.31
CA VAL A 39 -0.57 -0.38 -1.54
C VAL A 39 0.76 -0.69 -2.21
N THR A 40 0.95 -1.95 -2.58
CA THR A 40 2.13 -2.46 -3.26
C THR A 40 1.74 -3.22 -4.51
N THR A 41 2.34 -2.88 -5.64
CA THR A 41 2.04 -3.53 -6.92
C THR A 41 3.01 -4.67 -7.20
N HIS A 42 2.49 -5.88 -7.37
CA HIS A 42 3.24 -7.02 -7.91
C HIS A 42 3.55 -6.78 -9.40
N ASN A 43 4.74 -7.20 -9.86
CA ASN A 43 5.31 -6.88 -11.19
C ASN A 43 4.92 -5.49 -11.67
N SER A 44 5.32 -4.45 -10.92
CA SER A 44 4.81 -3.09 -11.11
C SER A 44 5.04 -2.53 -12.52
N TYR A 45 6.01 -3.08 -13.23
CA TYR A 45 6.38 -2.75 -14.59
C TYR A 45 5.40 -3.35 -15.65
N GLU A 46 4.61 -4.37 -15.31
CA GLU A 46 3.64 -5.01 -16.20
C GLU A 46 2.38 -4.13 -16.31
N LYS A 47 2.36 -3.33 -17.38
CA LYS A 47 1.36 -2.31 -17.65
C LYS A 47 0.26 -2.69 -18.63
N ILE A 48 0.30 -3.89 -19.21
CA ILE A 48 -0.57 -4.29 -20.33
C ILE A 48 -1.65 -5.26 -19.86
N ASN A 49 -1.27 -6.24 -19.05
CA ASN A 49 -2.13 -7.35 -18.65
C ASN A 49 -2.32 -7.46 -17.13
N GLN A 50 -1.55 -6.71 -16.32
CA GLN A 50 -1.61 -6.85 -14.86
C GLN A 50 -1.92 -5.54 -14.12
N ASN A 51 -1.11 -4.49 -14.25
CA ASN A 51 -1.37 -3.23 -13.53
C ASN A 51 -2.06 -2.18 -14.40
N LEU A 52 -2.11 -2.38 -15.72
CA LEU A 52 -2.81 -1.52 -16.70
C LEU A 52 -2.37 -0.05 -16.70
N LYS A 53 -1.23 0.24 -16.05
CA LYS A 53 -0.68 1.57 -15.80
C LYS A 53 0.83 1.47 -15.71
N GLU A 54 1.52 2.46 -16.26
CA GLU A 54 2.95 2.68 -16.04
C GLU A 54 3.21 3.05 -14.57
N MET A 55 4.40 2.76 -14.04
CA MET A 55 4.75 3.07 -12.66
C MET A 55 4.65 4.57 -12.29
N PRO A 56 4.90 5.56 -13.18
CA PRO A 56 4.63 6.96 -12.86
C PRO A 56 3.16 7.24 -12.56
N ALA A 57 2.22 6.54 -13.20
CA ALA A 57 0.80 6.65 -12.88
C ALA A 57 0.50 5.98 -11.53
N GLN A 58 1.05 4.79 -11.27
CA GLN A 58 0.92 4.10 -9.98
C GLN A 58 1.42 4.96 -8.81
N LEU A 59 2.58 5.62 -8.98
CA LEU A 59 3.14 6.57 -8.01
C LEU A 59 2.18 7.74 -7.75
N ASN A 60 1.61 8.32 -8.81
CA ASN A 60 0.65 9.42 -8.69
C ASN A 60 -0.69 8.99 -8.06
N ASP A 61 -1.05 7.71 -8.20
CA ASP A 61 -2.25 7.11 -7.62
C ASP A 61 -2.07 6.69 -6.16
N GLY A 62 -0.90 6.89 -5.56
CA GLY A 62 -0.67 6.62 -4.13
C GLY A 62 0.04 5.29 -3.82
N VAL A 63 0.44 4.51 -4.82
CA VAL A 63 1.27 3.31 -4.62
C VAL A 63 2.63 3.71 -4.07
N ARG A 64 3.11 3.00 -3.04
CA ARG A 64 4.41 3.26 -2.39
C ARG A 64 5.31 2.04 -2.27
N GLY A 65 4.81 0.84 -2.58
CA GLY A 65 5.62 -0.37 -2.74
C GLY A 65 5.61 -0.87 -4.18
N PHE A 66 6.76 -1.28 -4.71
CA PHE A 66 6.88 -1.75 -6.09
C PHE A 66 7.71 -3.03 -6.15
N MET A 67 7.14 -4.12 -6.66
CA MET A 67 7.88 -5.36 -6.89
C MET A 67 8.41 -5.40 -8.32
N LEU A 68 9.72 -5.59 -8.46
CA LEU A 68 10.45 -5.52 -9.71
C LEU A 68 11.35 -6.76 -9.88
N ASP A 69 11.29 -7.36 -11.06
CA ASP A 69 12.10 -8.52 -11.40
C ASP A 69 13.29 -8.06 -12.24
N LEU A 70 14.49 -8.30 -11.72
CA LEU A 70 15.73 -7.83 -12.34
C LEU A 70 16.41 -8.96 -13.08
N TYR A 71 16.64 -8.78 -14.38
CA TYR A 71 17.38 -9.73 -15.22
C TYR A 71 18.61 -9.07 -15.85
N VAL A 72 19.69 -9.83 -15.96
CA VAL A 72 20.90 -9.38 -16.66
C VAL A 72 20.61 -9.26 -18.16
N GLU A 73 21.01 -8.13 -18.73
CA GLU A 73 21.08 -7.93 -20.17
C GLU A 73 22.53 -8.11 -20.62
N HIS A 74 22.79 -9.21 -21.32
CA HIS A 74 24.14 -9.57 -21.77
C HIS A 74 24.50 -8.96 -23.12
N ALA A 75 23.53 -8.69 -23.99
CA ALA A 75 23.77 -8.23 -25.35
C ALA A 75 24.07 -6.72 -25.41
N ASN A 76 23.68 -5.95 -24.40
CA ASN A 76 23.95 -4.52 -24.36
C ASN A 76 25.23 -4.20 -23.55
N PRO A 77 26.28 -3.62 -24.18
CA PRO A 77 27.52 -3.32 -23.48
C PRO A 77 27.42 -2.10 -22.55
N ARG A 78 26.34 -1.31 -22.64
CA ARG A 78 26.19 -0.08 -21.86
C ARG A 78 25.85 -0.39 -20.39
N PRO A 79 26.59 0.18 -19.40
CA PRO A 79 26.34 -0.08 -17.98
C PRO A 79 24.91 0.25 -17.52
N GLU A 80 24.30 1.33 -18.04
CA GLU A 80 22.93 1.72 -17.70
C GLU A 80 21.88 0.73 -18.23
N ALA A 81 22.24 -0.06 -19.24
CA ALA A 81 21.37 -1.08 -19.82
C ALA A 81 21.67 -2.49 -19.29
N ARG A 82 22.60 -2.62 -18.33
CA ARG A 82 23.09 -3.91 -17.82
C ARG A 82 22.00 -4.77 -17.17
N ILE A 83 20.98 -4.12 -16.62
CA ILE A 83 19.85 -4.77 -15.98
C ILE A 83 18.58 -4.30 -16.66
N LYS A 84 17.71 -5.24 -17.03
CA LYS A 84 16.36 -4.99 -17.48
C LYS A 84 15.35 -5.42 -16.43
N VAL A 85 14.22 -4.74 -16.42
CA VAL A 85 13.04 -5.15 -15.65
C VAL A 85 12.13 -5.98 -16.56
N CYS A 86 11.87 -7.23 -16.18
CA CYS A 86 11.16 -8.16 -17.05
C CYS A 86 10.34 -9.18 -16.28
N HIS A 87 9.15 -9.54 -16.78
CA HIS A 87 8.44 -10.71 -16.30
C HIS A 87 9.03 -11.94 -16.99
N LYS A 88 9.83 -12.69 -16.23
CA LYS A 88 10.77 -13.68 -16.78
C LYS A 88 11.68 -13.02 -17.83
N GLN A 89 12.40 -13.79 -18.64
CA GLN A 89 13.23 -13.23 -19.73
C GLN A 89 12.44 -12.90 -21.02
N ILE A 90 11.10 -13.00 -21.00
CA ILE A 90 10.27 -12.93 -22.22
C ILE A 90 9.59 -11.57 -22.43
N ALA A 91 9.20 -10.88 -21.37
CA ALA A 91 8.46 -9.62 -21.44
C ALA A 91 9.22 -8.55 -20.66
N CYS A 92 9.95 -7.69 -21.36
CA CYS A 92 10.83 -6.69 -20.77
C CYS A 92 10.33 -5.27 -21.00
N TYR A 93 10.44 -4.43 -19.97
CA TYR A 93 9.85 -3.09 -19.92
C TYR A 93 10.93 -2.00 -19.81
N GLY A 94 12.17 -2.35 -20.16
CA GLY A 94 13.29 -1.43 -20.28
C GLY A 94 14.36 -1.58 -19.18
N PRO A 95 15.41 -0.75 -19.25
CA PRO A 95 16.51 -0.79 -18.29
C PRO A 95 16.09 -0.37 -16.88
N PHE A 96 16.55 -1.06 -15.84
CA PHE A 96 16.32 -0.68 -14.45
C PHE A 96 16.86 0.72 -14.13
N ALA A 97 18.01 1.09 -14.71
CA ALA A 97 18.56 2.44 -14.57
C ALA A 97 17.58 3.52 -15.09
N ALA A 98 16.87 3.24 -16.18
CA ALA A 98 15.89 4.16 -16.73
C ALA A 98 14.66 4.30 -15.81
N GLN A 99 14.20 3.19 -15.22
CA GLN A 99 13.11 3.20 -14.23
C GLN A 99 13.47 4.07 -13.01
N LEU A 100 14.66 3.87 -12.44
CA LEU A 100 15.17 4.68 -11.33
C LEU A 100 15.28 6.17 -11.71
N LYS A 101 15.92 6.46 -12.85
CA LYS A 101 16.24 7.83 -13.30
C LYS A 101 15.03 8.64 -13.71
N ASN A 102 14.09 8.03 -14.42
CA ASN A 102 13.01 8.75 -15.08
C ASN A 102 11.71 8.75 -14.26
N GLU A 103 11.57 7.83 -13.31
CA GLU A 103 10.30 7.60 -12.62
C GLU A 103 10.43 7.85 -11.11
N PHE A 104 11.25 7.03 -10.43
CA PHE A 104 11.35 7.08 -8.97
C PHE A 104 12.11 8.30 -8.44
N LEU A 105 13.30 8.60 -8.99
CA LEU A 105 14.09 9.75 -8.57
C LEU A 105 13.34 11.08 -8.78
N PRO A 106 12.74 11.36 -9.96
CA PRO A 106 11.99 12.59 -10.16
C PRO A 106 10.73 12.66 -9.29
N PHE A 107 10.07 11.53 -9.00
CA PHE A 107 8.95 11.51 -8.07
C PHE A 107 9.38 11.90 -6.66
N LEU A 108 10.46 11.30 -6.13
CA LEU A 108 10.97 11.62 -4.80
C LEU A 108 11.47 13.08 -4.71
N GLN A 109 12.05 13.62 -5.78
CA GLN A 109 12.44 15.04 -5.84
C GLN A 109 11.24 15.98 -5.78
N ARG A 110 10.16 15.70 -6.53
CA ARG A 110 8.94 16.51 -6.53
C ARG A 110 8.12 16.38 -5.24
N ASN A 111 8.25 15.25 -4.55
CA ASN A 111 7.45 14.93 -3.37
C ASN A 111 8.37 14.64 -2.17
N PRO A 112 8.94 15.67 -1.51
CA PRO A 112 9.98 15.51 -0.48
C PRO A 112 9.52 14.77 0.78
N GLY A 113 8.21 14.67 1.02
CA GLY A 113 7.63 13.94 2.15
C GLY A 113 7.27 12.48 1.87
N GLU A 114 7.50 11.98 0.66
CA GLU A 114 7.14 10.61 0.26
C GLU A 114 8.32 9.65 0.43
N VAL A 115 8.02 8.43 0.86
CA VAL A 115 8.95 7.30 0.96
C VAL A 115 8.50 6.22 -0.03
N ILE A 116 9.45 5.64 -0.75
CA ILE A 116 9.20 4.57 -1.74
C ILE A 116 9.98 3.33 -1.33
N THR A 117 9.34 2.17 -1.46
CA THR A 117 9.96 0.87 -1.24
C THR A 117 9.97 0.06 -2.53
N LEU A 118 11.16 -0.37 -2.95
CA LEU A 118 11.35 -1.30 -4.06
C LEU A 118 11.68 -2.69 -3.50
N PHE A 119 10.89 -3.68 -3.89
CA PHE A 119 11.17 -5.10 -3.66
C PHE A 119 11.77 -5.67 -4.94
N LEU A 120 13.01 -6.14 -4.86
CA LEU A 120 13.78 -6.60 -6.01
C LEU A 120 13.85 -8.12 -5.98
N GLU A 121 13.20 -8.77 -6.93
CA GLU A 121 13.44 -10.17 -7.25
C GLU A 121 14.65 -10.26 -8.17
N THR A 122 15.75 -10.85 -7.68
CA THR A 122 17.07 -10.64 -8.29
C THR A 122 17.55 -11.86 -9.06
N TYR A 123 17.63 -11.75 -10.38
CA TYR A 123 18.35 -12.67 -11.27
C TYR A 123 19.66 -12.06 -11.79
N VAL A 124 20.21 -11.13 -11.00
CA VAL A 124 21.42 -10.34 -11.29
C VAL A 124 22.48 -10.55 -10.21
N GLY A 125 23.74 -10.30 -10.54
CA GLY A 125 24.83 -10.29 -9.56
C GLY A 125 25.05 -8.93 -8.93
N ARG A 126 25.81 -8.91 -7.82
CA ARG A 126 26.23 -7.67 -7.15
C ARG A 126 26.92 -6.69 -8.10
N ASP A 127 27.82 -7.18 -8.95
CA ASP A 127 28.56 -6.36 -9.91
C ASP A 127 27.66 -5.73 -10.97
N ASP A 128 26.54 -6.38 -11.32
CA ASP A 128 25.58 -5.83 -12.28
C ASP A 128 24.86 -4.63 -11.68
N LEU A 129 24.42 -4.72 -10.42
CA LEU A 129 23.84 -3.58 -9.70
C LEU A 129 24.87 -2.46 -9.50
N GLN A 130 26.11 -2.77 -9.15
CA GLN A 130 27.17 -1.76 -9.01
C GLN A 130 27.39 -1.00 -10.32
N LYS A 131 27.37 -1.69 -11.48
CA LYS A 131 27.47 -1.04 -12.80
C LYS A 131 26.30 -0.09 -13.05
N VAL A 132 25.07 -0.51 -12.74
CA VAL A 132 23.89 0.37 -12.86
C VAL A 132 24.00 1.56 -11.92
N PHE A 133 24.30 1.35 -10.64
CA PHE A 133 24.41 2.43 -9.65
C PHE A 133 25.52 3.43 -9.99
N ASN A 134 26.63 2.99 -10.57
CA ASN A 134 27.68 3.89 -11.05
C ASN A 134 27.19 4.91 -12.10
N THR A 135 26.09 4.62 -12.79
CA THR A 135 25.48 5.54 -13.76
C THR A 135 24.50 6.54 -13.12
N LEU A 136 24.15 6.36 -11.84
CA LEU A 136 23.14 7.13 -11.11
C LEU A 136 23.64 7.57 -9.71
N PRO A 137 24.69 8.41 -9.64
CA PRO A 137 25.24 8.87 -8.35
C PRO A 137 24.21 9.57 -7.44
N GLU A 138 23.16 10.16 -8.00
CA GLU A 138 22.05 10.78 -7.28
C GLU A 138 21.23 9.80 -6.42
N LEU A 139 21.30 8.49 -6.67
CA LEU A 139 20.67 7.48 -5.80
C LEU A 139 21.21 7.55 -4.38
N GLY A 140 22.51 7.82 -4.23
CA GLY A 140 23.15 7.93 -2.91
C GLY A 140 22.61 9.10 -2.08
N ASP A 141 21.96 10.09 -2.71
CA ASP A 141 21.35 11.22 -1.99
C ASP A 141 20.00 10.87 -1.37
N VAL A 142 19.30 9.86 -1.90
CA VAL A 142 17.94 9.50 -1.50
C VAL A 142 17.82 8.12 -0.84
N SER A 143 18.86 7.29 -0.97
CA SER A 143 18.85 5.91 -0.47
C SER A 143 18.65 5.87 1.04
N PHE A 144 17.78 4.98 1.49
CA PHE A 144 17.55 4.72 2.90
C PHE A 144 18.72 3.90 3.47
N ASP A 145 19.37 4.45 4.50
CA ASP A 145 20.39 3.76 5.27
C ASP A 145 19.95 3.64 6.74
N PRO A 146 19.72 2.41 7.25
CA PRO A 146 19.37 2.19 8.64
C PRO A 146 20.38 2.78 9.64
N ALA A 147 21.66 2.90 9.27
CA ALA A 147 22.70 3.44 10.15
C ALA A 147 22.50 4.93 10.50
N HIS A 148 21.71 5.67 9.72
CA HIS A 148 21.39 7.07 10.00
C HIS A 148 20.34 7.28 11.09
N PHE A 149 19.72 6.21 11.60
CA PHE A 149 18.61 6.26 12.53
C PHE A 149 18.92 5.53 13.84
N ALA A 150 18.15 5.81 14.88
CA ALA A 150 18.29 5.18 16.17
C ALA A 150 18.07 3.65 16.10
N ALA A 151 18.52 2.93 17.12
CA ALA A 151 18.48 1.47 17.14
C ALA A 151 17.16 0.91 17.69
N ASP A 152 16.41 1.69 18.44
CA ASP A 152 15.24 1.28 19.23
C ASP A 152 13.96 1.10 18.42
N GLN A 153 13.72 1.93 17.40
CA GLN A 153 12.51 1.87 16.56
C GLN A 153 12.74 2.40 15.15
N TRP A 154 11.85 2.05 14.22
CA TRP A 154 11.85 2.64 12.89
C TRP A 154 11.74 4.16 12.97
N PRO A 155 12.45 4.90 12.11
CA PRO A 155 12.25 6.34 12.01
C PRO A 155 10.83 6.67 11.57
N THR A 156 10.38 7.88 11.91
CA THR A 156 9.13 8.42 11.38
C THR A 156 9.28 8.85 9.92
N ILE A 157 8.18 8.99 9.19
CA ILE A 157 8.22 9.50 7.81
C ILE A 157 8.86 10.89 7.76
N ASN A 158 8.54 11.76 8.73
CA ASN A 158 9.15 13.08 8.83
C ASN A 158 10.67 13.02 9.08
N GLN A 159 11.16 12.09 9.90
CA GLN A 159 12.60 11.90 10.13
C GLN A 159 13.31 11.37 8.87
N MET A 160 12.67 10.45 8.14
CA MET A 160 13.17 9.96 6.85
C MET A 160 13.26 11.09 5.83
N ALA A 161 12.24 11.95 5.78
CA ALA A 161 12.19 13.10 4.89
C ALA A 161 13.23 14.17 5.23
N ALA A 162 13.40 14.51 6.50
CA ALA A 162 14.38 15.49 6.95
C ALA A 162 15.83 15.10 6.58
N ARG A 163 16.11 13.80 6.45
CA ARG A 163 17.44 13.26 6.07
C ARG A 163 17.51 12.85 4.60
N ASN A 164 16.46 13.06 3.82
CA ASN A 164 16.30 12.54 2.47
C ASN A 164 16.54 11.02 2.33
N ASN A 165 16.39 10.23 3.39
CA ASN A 165 16.58 8.77 3.38
C ASN A 165 15.23 8.10 3.07
N ARG A 166 14.81 8.15 1.80
CA ARG A 166 13.40 7.92 1.40
C ARG A 166 13.21 6.84 0.33
N LEU A 167 14.28 6.29 -0.23
CA LEU A 167 14.21 5.15 -1.14
C LEU A 167 14.71 3.90 -0.43
N ILE A 168 13.79 3.02 -0.02
CA ILE A 168 14.10 1.71 0.54
C ILE A 168 14.21 0.71 -0.62
N MET A 169 15.30 -0.05 -0.66
CA MET A 169 15.47 -1.15 -1.61
C MET A 169 15.70 -2.44 -0.83
N LEU A 170 14.87 -3.45 -1.05
CA LEU A 170 15.03 -4.79 -0.48
C LEU A 170 15.26 -5.79 -1.61
N ALA A 171 16.26 -6.65 -1.48
CA ALA A 171 16.55 -7.74 -2.40
C ALA A 171 16.29 -9.10 -1.75
N ASP A 172 15.81 -10.05 -2.56
CA ASP A 172 15.52 -11.43 -2.18
C ASP A 172 16.77 -12.32 -2.04
N LYS A 173 17.95 -11.84 -2.49
CA LYS A 173 19.23 -12.54 -2.42
C LYS A 173 20.25 -11.83 -1.55
N ARG A 174 20.87 -12.58 -0.64
CA ARG A 174 21.86 -12.06 0.30
C ARG A 174 23.14 -11.61 -0.41
N GLU A 175 23.51 -12.26 -1.50
CA GLU A 175 24.72 -11.96 -2.29
C GLU A 175 24.64 -10.61 -3.00
N VAL A 176 23.41 -10.12 -3.21
CA VAL A 176 23.12 -8.83 -3.86
C VAL A 176 22.93 -7.74 -2.81
N ALA A 177 22.42 -8.06 -1.62
CA ALA A 177 22.27 -7.09 -0.54
C ALA A 177 23.62 -6.52 -0.04
N GLY A 178 23.58 -5.33 0.55
CA GLY A 178 24.69 -4.65 1.20
C GLY A 178 24.89 -3.21 0.73
N ASP A 179 26.01 -2.62 1.15
CA ASP A 179 26.37 -1.25 0.84
C ASP A 179 27.13 -1.14 -0.49
N TYR A 180 26.67 -0.29 -1.38
CA TYR A 180 27.29 0.08 -2.64
C TYR A 180 27.84 1.50 -2.54
N TRP A 181 28.96 1.76 -3.19
CA TRP A 181 29.61 3.06 -3.14
C TRP A 181 29.70 3.66 -4.54
N VAL A 182 29.18 4.88 -4.69
CA VAL A 182 29.20 5.63 -5.96
C VAL A 182 29.63 7.05 -5.67
N ARG A 183 30.80 7.45 -6.18
CA ARG A 183 31.37 8.80 -5.99
C ARG A 183 31.40 9.24 -4.51
N GLY A 184 31.74 8.32 -3.61
CA GLY A 184 31.81 8.56 -2.16
C GLY A 184 30.46 8.59 -1.43
N LYS A 185 29.34 8.42 -2.15
CA LYS A 185 28.00 8.27 -1.56
C LYS A 185 27.64 6.80 -1.43
N LYS A 186 26.91 6.47 -0.38
CA LYS A 186 26.48 5.11 -0.07
C LYS A 186 25.06 4.86 -0.57
N ILE A 187 24.84 3.70 -1.18
CA ILE A 187 23.54 3.17 -1.57
C ILE A 187 23.38 1.83 -0.86
N THR A 188 22.38 1.69 0.01
CA THR A 188 22.16 0.47 0.77
C THR A 188 21.01 -0.33 0.15
N VAL A 189 21.29 -1.59 -0.18
CA VAL A 189 20.28 -2.59 -0.56
C VAL A 189 20.11 -3.56 0.60
N LEU A 190 18.92 -3.62 1.18
CA LEU A 190 18.62 -4.45 2.33
C LEU A 190 18.33 -5.90 1.90
N PHE A 191 18.76 -6.89 2.68
CA PHE A 191 18.34 -8.28 2.45
C PHE A 191 16.96 -8.51 3.09
N ASP A 192 15.96 -8.91 2.32
CA ASP A 192 14.57 -8.95 2.77
C ASP A 192 14.34 -9.76 4.06
N GLN A 193 14.90 -10.97 4.18
CA GLN A 193 14.75 -11.81 5.37
C GLN A 193 15.41 -11.22 6.63
N ASP A 194 16.21 -10.16 6.52
CA ASP A 194 16.73 -9.45 7.71
C ASP A 194 15.72 -8.41 8.25
N TRP A 195 14.81 -7.90 7.40
CA TRP A 195 13.97 -6.74 7.73
C TRP A 195 12.47 -7.00 7.71
N ILE A 196 12.01 -7.98 6.93
CA ILE A 196 10.58 -8.22 6.72
C ILE A 196 10.21 -9.69 6.94
N VAL A 197 8.92 -9.96 7.05
CA VAL A 197 8.30 -11.27 6.86
C VAL A 197 7.35 -11.19 5.67
N GLN A 198 7.10 -12.33 5.02
CA GLN A 198 6.15 -12.45 3.91
C GLN A 198 5.36 -13.75 4.05
N ASN A 199 4.09 -13.74 3.64
CA ASN A 199 3.39 -15.00 3.40
C ASN A 199 3.76 -15.57 2.02
N HIS A 200 3.56 -16.87 1.84
CA HIS A 200 3.74 -17.51 0.55
C HIS A 200 2.75 -16.92 -0.46
N TRP A 201 3.23 -16.61 -1.67
CA TRP A 201 2.47 -15.86 -2.67
C TRP A 201 1.47 -16.71 -3.45
N ALA A 202 1.71 -18.03 -3.57
CA ALA A 202 0.93 -18.91 -4.45
C ALA A 202 -0.36 -19.49 -3.82
N THR A 203 -0.77 -19.04 -2.64
CA THR A 203 -1.92 -19.63 -1.92
C THR A 203 -3.26 -19.32 -2.59
N LEU A 204 -3.36 -18.24 -3.37
CA LEU A 204 -4.58 -17.94 -4.14
C LEU A 204 -4.76 -18.83 -5.37
N GLY A 205 -3.81 -19.71 -5.68
CA GLY A 205 -3.79 -20.48 -6.91
C GLY A 205 -3.01 -19.77 -8.01
N ASN A 206 -2.63 -20.52 -9.05
CA ASN A 206 -1.75 -20.00 -10.09
C ASN A 206 -2.44 -19.02 -11.06
N ALA A 207 -3.75 -19.17 -11.27
CA ALA A 207 -4.52 -18.42 -12.26
C ALA A 207 -5.81 -17.90 -11.64
N ALA A 208 -6.22 -16.69 -12.04
CA ALA A 208 -7.51 -16.11 -11.70
C ALA A 208 -8.66 -17.12 -11.84
N SER A 209 -9.54 -17.17 -10.84
CA SER A 209 -10.63 -18.13 -10.76
C SER A 209 -11.87 -17.49 -10.13
N SER A 210 -12.99 -17.51 -10.84
CA SER A 210 -14.26 -17.01 -10.32
C SER A 210 -14.92 -17.93 -9.26
N ILE A 211 -14.16 -18.83 -8.66
CA ILE A 211 -14.64 -19.85 -7.73
C ILE A 211 -13.86 -19.70 -6.43
N GLU A 212 -14.52 -19.17 -5.39
CA GLU A 212 -13.90 -18.88 -4.09
C GLU A 212 -13.12 -20.06 -3.51
N ARG A 213 -13.67 -21.29 -3.59
CA ARG A 213 -13.06 -22.50 -3.01
C ARG A 213 -11.70 -22.89 -3.62
N GLU A 214 -11.35 -22.34 -4.78
CA GLU A 214 -10.05 -22.57 -5.43
C GLU A 214 -8.93 -21.72 -4.79
N HIS A 215 -9.30 -20.75 -3.96
CA HIS A 215 -8.37 -19.91 -3.22
C HIS A 215 -8.10 -20.48 -1.83
N ASP A 216 -6.82 -20.68 -1.50
CA ASP A 216 -6.40 -20.97 -0.14
C ASP A 216 -6.15 -19.66 0.63
N TRP A 217 -7.01 -19.40 1.61
CA TRP A 217 -6.93 -18.24 2.50
C TRP A 217 -5.92 -18.43 3.65
N SER A 218 -5.27 -19.59 3.76
CA SER A 218 -4.21 -19.84 4.74
C SER A 218 -3.02 -18.91 4.53
N CYS A 219 -2.30 -18.56 5.59
CA CYS A 219 -1.19 -17.61 5.51
C CYS A 219 0.15 -18.25 5.92
N PRO A 220 0.65 -19.24 5.17
CA PRO A 220 1.93 -19.84 5.46
C PRO A 220 3.04 -18.81 5.22
N THR A 221 4.11 -18.87 6.01
CA THR A 221 5.29 -18.04 5.76
C THR A 221 5.93 -18.40 4.42
N ARG A 222 6.49 -17.39 3.73
CA ARG A 222 7.31 -17.57 2.53
C ARG A 222 8.58 -18.37 2.83
N TRP A 223 9.12 -18.23 4.04
CA TRP A 223 10.41 -18.80 4.43
C TRP A 223 10.27 -19.69 5.65
N GLY A 224 10.54 -20.99 5.49
CA GLY A 224 10.33 -21.99 6.54
C GLY A 224 11.11 -21.75 7.84
N ASN A 225 12.24 -21.02 7.78
CA ASN A 225 13.06 -20.63 8.92
C ASN A 225 12.70 -19.25 9.52
N LEU A 226 11.69 -18.56 8.97
CA LEU A 226 11.28 -17.23 9.43
C LEU A 226 9.73 -17.16 9.52
N PRO A 227 9.14 -17.60 10.65
CA PRO A 227 7.70 -17.54 10.87
C PRO A 227 7.16 -16.10 10.83
N LEU A 228 5.90 -15.90 10.40
CA LEU A 228 5.25 -14.59 10.37
C LEU A 228 5.18 -13.92 11.75
N SER A 229 5.13 -14.72 12.82
CA SER A 229 5.13 -14.24 14.21
C SER A 229 6.47 -13.65 14.67
N THR A 230 7.52 -13.71 13.85
CA THR A 230 8.83 -13.13 14.17
C THR A 230 8.75 -11.62 14.18
N LYS A 231 8.75 -11.01 15.38
CA LYS A 231 8.51 -9.57 15.54
C LYS A 231 9.73 -8.69 15.30
N ALA A 232 10.93 -9.12 15.69
CA ALA A 232 12.14 -8.30 15.62
C ALA A 232 12.92 -8.58 14.33
N VAL A 233 13.51 -7.52 13.75
CA VAL A 233 14.46 -7.66 12.63
C VAL A 233 15.66 -8.53 13.04
N ALA A 234 16.40 -9.06 12.06
CA ALA A 234 17.53 -9.93 12.35
C ALA A 234 18.56 -9.24 13.24
N THR A 235 19.15 -9.98 14.18
CA THR A 235 20.16 -9.44 15.12
C THR A 235 21.38 -8.87 14.40
N SER A 236 21.72 -9.41 13.22
CA SER A 236 22.79 -8.92 12.34
C SER A 236 22.59 -7.48 11.87
N THR A 237 21.37 -6.94 11.92
CA THR A 237 21.08 -5.55 11.55
C THR A 237 21.56 -4.54 12.59
N GLY A 238 21.82 -4.98 13.83
CA GLY A 238 22.12 -4.10 14.96
C GLY A 238 20.93 -3.24 15.41
N LYS A 239 19.70 -3.54 14.95
CA LYS A 239 18.47 -2.82 15.27
C LYS A 239 17.54 -3.66 16.15
N GLN A 240 16.76 -2.97 16.98
CA GLN A 240 15.66 -3.53 17.77
C GLN A 240 14.29 -3.28 17.11
N TRP A 241 14.30 -2.92 15.83
CA TRP A 241 13.11 -2.55 15.08
C TRP A 241 12.15 -3.73 14.92
N LYS A 242 10.86 -3.43 14.78
CA LYS A 242 9.86 -4.43 14.40
C LYS A 242 10.02 -4.78 12.91
N ARG A 243 9.89 -6.06 12.55
CA ARG A 243 9.83 -6.47 11.14
C ARG A 243 8.60 -5.87 10.48
N LEU A 244 8.77 -5.51 9.21
CA LEU A 244 7.63 -5.16 8.37
C LEU A 244 7.00 -6.44 7.82
N PHE A 245 5.70 -6.39 7.53
CA PHE A 245 5.01 -7.49 6.85
C PHE A 245 4.61 -7.09 5.44
N LEU A 246 5.10 -7.83 4.44
CA LEU A 246 4.57 -7.79 3.08
C LEU A 246 3.60 -8.96 2.88
N MET A 247 2.32 -8.61 2.80
CA MET A 247 1.24 -9.55 2.52
C MET A 247 1.09 -9.73 1.02
N ASN A 248 1.44 -10.91 0.52
CA ASN A 248 1.22 -11.31 -0.86
C ASN A 248 -0.23 -11.77 -1.02
N GLN A 249 -0.97 -11.06 -1.88
CA GLN A 249 -2.40 -11.26 -2.13
C GLN A 249 -2.65 -11.13 -3.65
N PHE A 250 -2.12 -12.08 -4.42
CA PHE A 250 -2.29 -12.10 -5.86
C PHE A 250 -2.11 -13.52 -6.43
N HIS A 251 -2.60 -13.72 -7.66
CA HIS A 251 -2.30 -14.87 -8.48
C HIS A 251 -0.96 -14.68 -9.24
N PRO A 252 0.00 -15.62 -9.18
CA PRO A 252 1.34 -15.46 -9.77
C PRO A 252 1.40 -15.73 -11.28
N GLY A 253 0.47 -16.51 -11.84
CA GLY A 253 0.49 -16.90 -13.25
C GLY A 253 -0.36 -15.99 -14.14
N THR A 254 -1.64 -15.83 -13.82
CA THR A 254 -2.56 -14.93 -14.54
C THR A 254 -3.46 -14.19 -13.56
N SER A 255 -3.87 -12.98 -13.93
CA SER A 255 -4.87 -12.20 -13.18
C SER A 255 -5.82 -11.51 -14.15
N THR A 256 -7.03 -11.18 -13.69
CA THR A 256 -7.98 -10.36 -14.45
C THR A 256 -8.51 -9.26 -13.54
N ILE A 257 -8.96 -8.14 -14.12
CA ILE A 257 -9.55 -7.03 -13.35
C ILE A 257 -10.73 -7.51 -12.50
N PHE A 258 -11.62 -8.33 -13.08
CA PHE A 258 -12.83 -8.80 -12.42
C PHE A 258 -12.52 -9.73 -11.24
N ASP A 259 -11.64 -10.70 -11.47
CA ASP A 259 -11.21 -11.64 -10.44
C ASP A 259 -10.47 -10.94 -9.30
N SER A 260 -9.49 -10.08 -9.62
CA SER A 260 -8.79 -9.32 -8.61
C SER A 260 -9.74 -8.37 -7.85
N ALA A 261 -10.75 -7.79 -8.51
CA ALA A 261 -11.74 -6.95 -7.82
C ALA A 261 -12.66 -7.76 -6.89
N ALA A 262 -13.01 -8.99 -7.25
CA ALA A 262 -13.92 -9.85 -6.50
C ALA A 262 -13.23 -10.60 -5.35
N TYR A 263 -11.93 -10.92 -5.49
CA TYR A 263 -11.18 -11.75 -4.54
C TYR A 263 -9.93 -11.04 -4.02
N ASP A 264 -8.87 -10.91 -4.82
CA ASP A 264 -7.55 -10.44 -4.36
C ASP A 264 -7.63 -9.10 -3.61
N ASN A 265 -8.32 -8.13 -4.21
CA ASN A 265 -8.42 -6.74 -3.79
C ASN A 265 -9.75 -6.43 -3.10
N ASN A 266 -10.60 -7.42 -2.89
CA ASN A 266 -11.86 -7.27 -2.18
C ASN A 266 -11.60 -7.26 -0.67
N LEU A 267 -12.33 -6.39 0.03
CA LEU A 267 -12.13 -6.13 1.44
C LEU A 267 -12.28 -7.36 2.34
N THR A 268 -13.30 -8.18 2.10
CA THR A 268 -13.55 -9.42 2.86
C THR A 268 -12.30 -10.27 2.87
N TYR A 269 -11.72 -10.48 1.68
CA TYR A 269 -10.60 -11.38 1.50
C TYR A 269 -9.25 -10.76 1.91
N LEU A 270 -9.08 -9.45 1.74
CA LEU A 270 -7.94 -8.71 2.29
C LEU A 270 -7.88 -8.82 3.82
N LYS A 271 -9.02 -8.62 4.49
CA LYS A 271 -9.12 -8.74 5.95
C LYS A 271 -8.97 -10.19 6.39
N ARG A 272 -9.59 -11.13 5.68
CA ARG A 272 -9.49 -12.57 5.96
C ARG A 272 -8.05 -13.05 5.90
N ARG A 273 -7.30 -12.61 4.89
CA ARG A 273 -5.85 -12.86 4.78
C ARG A 273 -5.11 -12.29 5.99
N GLU A 274 -5.30 -11.01 6.31
CA GLU A 274 -4.66 -10.38 7.48
C GLU A 274 -4.93 -11.18 8.78
N ASP A 275 -6.20 -11.53 9.03
CA ASP A 275 -6.58 -12.29 10.23
C ASP A 275 -5.92 -13.67 10.27
N ASN A 276 -5.84 -14.37 9.14
CA ASN A 276 -5.16 -15.67 9.02
C ASN A 276 -3.63 -15.55 9.18
N CYS A 277 -3.04 -14.44 8.78
CA CYS A 277 -1.61 -14.17 8.99
C CYS A 277 -1.30 -13.81 10.45
N GLY A 278 -2.27 -13.26 11.19
CA GLY A 278 -2.10 -12.81 12.57
C GLY A 278 -1.18 -11.59 12.72
N VAL A 279 -0.86 -10.90 11.61
CA VAL A 279 0.03 -9.75 11.56
C VAL A 279 -0.57 -8.71 10.61
N LYS A 280 -0.62 -7.45 11.05
CA LYS A 280 -1.09 -6.34 10.23
C LYS A 280 -0.08 -6.04 9.10
N PRO A 281 -0.50 -5.95 7.83
CA PRO A 281 0.42 -5.70 6.73
C PRO A 281 0.96 -4.28 6.74
N ASN A 282 2.25 -4.12 6.52
CA ASN A 282 2.85 -2.84 6.13
C ASN A 282 2.79 -2.63 4.62
N TYR A 283 2.75 -3.73 3.86
CA TYR A 283 2.62 -3.70 2.42
C TYR A 283 1.55 -4.71 2.01
N VAL A 284 0.60 -4.28 1.19
CA VAL A 284 -0.43 -5.14 0.62
C VAL A 284 -0.08 -5.30 -0.87
N GLY A 285 0.61 -6.40 -1.17
CA GLY A 285 1.08 -6.76 -2.51
C GLY A 285 -0.04 -7.37 -3.34
N ILE A 286 -0.40 -6.74 -4.45
CA ILE A 286 -1.55 -7.12 -5.29
C ILE A 286 -1.29 -6.95 -6.79
N ASN A 287 -2.14 -7.59 -7.60
CA ASN A 287 -2.30 -7.30 -9.04
C ASN A 287 -3.46 -6.31 -9.26
N ASN A 288 -3.57 -5.72 -10.46
CA ASN A 288 -4.70 -4.87 -10.86
C ASN A 288 -5.05 -3.79 -9.82
N TYR A 289 -4.06 -3.06 -9.28
CA TYR A 289 -4.24 -2.23 -8.08
C TYR A 289 -5.36 -1.17 -8.07
N LYS A 290 -5.89 -0.80 -9.25
CA LYS A 290 -7.05 0.10 -9.37
C LYS A 290 -8.40 -0.63 -9.28
N SER A 291 -8.41 -1.95 -9.22
CA SER A 291 -9.60 -2.77 -9.05
C SER A 291 -9.77 -3.16 -7.59
N GLY A 292 -11.01 -3.18 -7.11
CA GLY A 292 -11.31 -3.46 -5.70
C GLY A 292 -10.99 -2.30 -4.76
N GLU A 293 -10.67 -2.64 -3.52
CA GLU A 293 -10.81 -1.75 -2.36
C GLU A 293 -9.51 -1.57 -1.57
N THR A 294 -8.39 -2.06 -2.08
CA THR A 294 -7.09 -2.07 -1.37
C THR A 294 -6.62 -0.68 -0.90
N GLU A 295 -6.83 0.36 -1.71
CA GLU A 295 -6.52 1.74 -1.31
C GLU A 295 -7.33 2.16 -0.08
N ARG A 296 -8.63 1.83 -0.06
CA ARG A 296 -9.48 2.14 1.07
C ARG A 296 -9.10 1.33 2.30
N TYR A 297 -8.81 0.05 2.12
CA TYR A 297 -8.38 -0.81 3.20
C TYR A 297 -7.08 -0.31 3.84
N THR A 298 -6.07 0.03 3.04
CA THR A 298 -4.80 0.58 3.55
C THR A 298 -4.98 1.95 4.22
N ASN A 299 -5.86 2.81 3.71
CA ASN A 299 -6.22 4.06 4.39
C ASN A 299 -6.88 3.80 5.75
N ALA A 300 -7.77 2.81 5.86
CA ALA A 300 -8.38 2.44 7.14
C ALA A 300 -7.35 1.86 8.13
N LEU A 301 -6.37 1.09 7.64
CA LEU A 301 -5.25 0.62 8.46
C LEU A 301 -4.40 1.79 8.98
N ASN A 302 -4.22 2.87 8.22
CA ASN A 302 -3.38 4.00 8.62
C ASN A 302 -4.09 4.99 9.57
N ASN A 303 -5.36 5.27 9.30
CA ASN A 303 -6.11 6.39 9.88
C ASN A 303 -7.22 5.93 10.84
N GLY A 304 -7.47 4.63 10.93
CA GLY A 304 -8.62 4.08 11.62
C GLY A 304 -9.73 3.74 10.64
N GLY A 305 -10.56 2.77 11.01
CA GLY A 305 -11.57 2.20 10.14
C GLY A 305 -12.87 1.90 10.87
N ILE A 306 -13.97 2.18 10.18
CA ILE A 306 -15.31 1.66 10.47
C ILE A 306 -15.53 0.49 9.50
N TYR A 307 -15.67 -0.71 10.03
CA TYR A 307 -15.83 -1.93 9.24
C TYR A 307 -17.26 -2.42 9.41
N LEU A 308 -18.04 -2.46 8.33
CA LEU A 308 -19.41 -2.95 8.32
C LEU A 308 -19.40 -4.43 7.94
N HIS A 309 -20.21 -5.22 8.62
CA HIS A 309 -20.27 -6.68 8.47
C HIS A 309 -21.69 -7.09 8.11
N GLU A 310 -21.81 -8.10 7.24
CA GLU A 310 -23.09 -8.63 6.78
C GLU A 310 -23.89 -9.28 7.92
N GLY A 311 -23.21 -9.94 8.86
CA GLY A 311 -23.86 -10.63 9.98
C GLY A 311 -23.66 -9.96 11.34
N PRO A 312 -24.21 -10.55 12.41
CA PRO A 312 -24.10 -10.00 13.76
C PRO A 312 -22.70 -10.20 14.34
N ASN A 313 -22.42 -9.48 15.43
CA ASN A 313 -21.20 -9.58 16.25
C ASN A 313 -19.88 -9.25 15.53
N ALA A 314 -19.94 -8.66 14.33
CA ALA A 314 -18.77 -8.40 13.50
C ALA A 314 -17.87 -9.65 13.39
N THR A 315 -18.46 -10.80 13.07
CA THR A 315 -17.77 -12.08 13.05
C THR A 315 -16.74 -12.10 11.92
N LYS A 316 -15.50 -12.53 12.20
CA LYS A 316 -14.40 -12.53 11.21
C LYS A 316 -14.59 -13.51 10.04
N THR A 317 -15.55 -14.42 10.14
CA THR A 317 -15.83 -15.44 9.12
C THR A 317 -16.91 -15.02 8.14
N GLN A 318 -17.57 -13.88 8.39
CA GLN A 318 -18.61 -13.33 7.50
C GLN A 318 -18.02 -12.19 6.66
N ASP A 319 -18.80 -11.76 5.69
CA ASP A 319 -18.34 -10.80 4.70
C ASP A 319 -18.32 -9.37 5.26
N LEU A 320 -17.27 -8.65 4.87
CA LEU A 320 -17.13 -7.22 5.10
C LEU A 320 -17.74 -6.49 3.91
N VAL A 321 -18.98 -6.05 4.09
CA VAL A 321 -19.73 -5.29 3.08
C VAL A 321 -19.16 -3.90 2.82
N CYS A 322 -18.39 -3.36 3.77
CA CYS A 322 -17.73 -2.05 3.63
C CYS A 322 -16.61 -1.83 4.66
N VAL A 323 -15.59 -1.07 4.27
CA VAL A 323 -14.67 -0.40 5.19
C VAL A 323 -14.73 1.08 4.90
N ILE A 324 -14.75 1.91 5.92
CA ILE A 324 -14.74 3.36 5.79
C ILE A 324 -13.57 3.90 6.61
N PRO A 325 -12.54 4.49 5.98
CA PRO A 325 -11.48 5.17 6.70
C PRO A 325 -12.07 6.32 7.53
N VAL A 326 -11.64 6.43 8.78
CA VAL A 326 -12.14 7.46 9.69
C VAL A 326 -11.72 8.83 9.19
N ARG A 327 -12.69 9.63 8.75
CA ARG A 327 -12.50 11.03 8.33
C ARG A 327 -13.82 11.79 8.44
N PRO A 328 -13.81 13.11 8.71
CA PRO A 328 -15.02 13.92 8.65
C PRO A 328 -15.63 13.89 7.24
N GLY A 329 -16.94 13.70 7.14
CA GLY A 329 -17.68 13.79 5.88
C GLY A 329 -18.83 12.80 5.79
N VAL A 330 -19.54 12.86 4.67
CA VAL A 330 -20.61 11.92 4.31
C VAL A 330 -20.04 10.92 3.31
N VAL A 331 -20.31 9.63 3.53
CA VAL A 331 -19.92 8.55 2.63
C VAL A 331 -21.18 7.89 2.10
N ASN A 332 -21.42 8.04 0.80
CA ASN A 332 -22.45 7.27 0.12
C ASN A 332 -21.89 5.86 -0.18
N LEU A 333 -22.48 4.82 0.41
CA LEU A 333 -21.94 3.46 0.36
C LEU A 333 -21.83 2.93 -1.08
N SER A 334 -22.89 3.03 -1.88
CA SER A 334 -22.90 2.51 -3.27
C SER A 334 -21.93 3.26 -4.18
N ALA A 335 -21.82 4.59 -4.05
CA ALA A 335 -20.83 5.39 -4.77
C ALA A 335 -19.38 5.08 -4.36
N ASN A 336 -19.21 4.38 -3.24
CA ASN A 336 -17.92 3.90 -2.75
C ASN A 336 -17.83 2.37 -2.90
N GLY A 337 -18.60 1.70 -3.75
CA GLY A 337 -18.43 0.24 -3.96
C GLY A 337 -18.59 -0.60 -2.68
N CYS A 338 -19.28 -0.07 -1.69
CA CYS A 338 -19.75 -0.83 -0.54
C CYS A 338 -21.12 -1.41 -0.89
N GLU A 339 -21.37 -2.63 -0.46
CA GLU A 339 -22.66 -3.30 -0.66
C GLU A 339 -23.72 -2.56 0.17
N ASN A 340 -24.86 -2.30 -0.46
CA ASN A 340 -25.97 -1.55 0.13
C ASN A 340 -26.95 -2.54 0.76
N ASP A 341 -27.50 -2.19 1.93
CA ASP A 341 -28.60 -2.94 2.59
C ASP A 341 -28.23 -4.35 3.13
N GLU A 342 -26.93 -4.63 3.31
CA GLU A 342 -26.47 -5.91 3.86
C GLU A 342 -25.81 -5.78 5.24
N ALA A 343 -25.41 -4.56 5.64
CA ALA A 343 -24.71 -4.33 6.89
C ALA A 343 -25.63 -4.54 8.11
N ARG A 344 -25.25 -5.46 9.02
CA ARG A 344 -25.99 -5.74 10.26
C ARG A 344 -25.22 -5.42 11.54
N SER A 345 -23.90 -5.32 11.45
CA SER A 345 -23.06 -4.99 12.60
C SER A 345 -21.80 -4.23 12.15
N MET A 346 -21.07 -3.66 13.11
CA MET A 346 -19.82 -2.98 12.79
C MET A 346 -18.71 -3.26 13.79
N SER A 347 -17.47 -3.11 13.35
CA SER A 347 -16.31 -3.02 14.23
C SER A 347 -15.53 -1.74 13.97
N LEU A 348 -14.98 -1.17 15.03
CA LEU A 348 -14.25 0.10 15.02
C LEU A 348 -12.79 -0.11 15.41
N SER A 349 -11.89 0.59 14.73
CA SER A 349 -10.46 0.69 15.07
C SER A 349 -9.97 2.12 14.82
N GLY A 350 -9.13 2.65 15.71
CA GLY A 350 -8.51 3.97 15.51
C GLY A 350 -9.48 5.15 15.49
N VAL A 351 -10.60 5.08 16.21
CA VAL A 351 -11.63 6.13 16.23
C VAL A 351 -11.48 7.02 17.48
N ALA A 352 -11.35 8.34 17.28
CA ALA A 352 -11.16 9.28 18.38
C ALA A 352 -12.44 9.52 19.20
N LYS A 353 -12.27 9.84 20.49
CA LYS A 353 -13.36 10.28 21.36
C LYS A 353 -14.10 11.49 20.77
N GLY A 354 -15.42 11.50 20.90
CA GLY A 354 -16.27 12.58 20.39
C GLY A 354 -16.59 12.47 18.90
N THR A 355 -16.05 11.45 18.20
CA THR A 355 -16.53 11.10 16.86
C THR A 355 -17.99 10.68 16.94
N ARG A 356 -18.81 11.22 16.04
CA ARG A 356 -20.20 10.81 15.82
C ARG A 356 -20.30 10.12 14.46
N ILE A 357 -20.81 8.90 14.46
CA ILE A 357 -21.06 8.11 13.26
C ILE A 357 -22.58 8.04 13.08
N GLN A 358 -23.07 8.37 11.88
CA GLN A 358 -24.49 8.28 11.56
C GLN A 358 -24.66 7.36 10.34
N LEU A 359 -25.49 6.32 10.48
CA LEU A 359 -25.88 5.45 9.39
C LEU A 359 -27.36 5.69 9.11
N TYR A 360 -27.70 5.79 7.84
CA TYR A 360 -29.04 6.03 7.34
C TYR A 360 -29.38 4.90 6.38
N ASP A 361 -30.57 4.35 6.51
CA ASP A 361 -31.07 3.36 5.54
C ASP A 361 -31.46 4.04 4.21
N ASN A 362 -31.99 5.26 4.31
CA ASN A 362 -32.34 6.04 3.13
C ASN A 362 -31.09 6.45 2.31
N ALA A 363 -31.07 6.08 1.03
CA ALA A 363 -29.98 6.40 0.10
C ALA A 363 -29.68 7.92 -0.08
N SER A 364 -30.63 8.80 0.24
CA SER A 364 -30.44 10.25 0.23
C SER A 364 -29.88 10.82 1.54
N GLY A 365 -29.64 9.97 2.55
CA GLY A 365 -29.10 10.34 3.85
C GLY A 365 -30.05 11.16 4.72
N ASN A 366 -31.36 11.09 4.46
CA ASN A 366 -32.37 11.76 5.26
C ASN A 366 -32.83 10.88 6.43
N THR A 367 -33.48 11.49 7.42
CA THR A 367 -34.00 10.83 8.64
C THR A 367 -35.48 10.47 8.53
N GLN A 368 -36.04 10.38 7.31
CA GLN A 368 -37.43 9.95 7.08
C GLN A 368 -37.57 8.44 7.08
N ASP A 369 -36.44 7.75 7.19
CA ASP A 369 -36.29 6.32 7.30
C ASP A 369 -35.39 5.99 8.51
N ASP A 370 -35.22 4.70 8.75
CA ASP A 370 -34.45 4.22 9.89
C ASP A 370 -33.02 4.73 9.85
N HIS A 371 -32.57 5.22 11.01
CA HIS A 371 -31.22 5.71 11.16
C HIS A 371 -30.70 5.46 12.56
N MET A 372 -29.39 5.30 12.64
CA MET A 372 -28.68 5.12 13.90
C MET A 372 -27.58 6.15 14.06
N THR A 373 -27.40 6.61 15.30
CA THR A 373 -26.29 7.48 15.69
C THR A 373 -25.42 6.75 16.71
N VAL A 374 -24.10 6.75 16.50
CA VAL A 374 -23.10 6.20 17.42
C VAL A 374 -22.13 7.31 17.85
N ASP A 375 -22.14 7.63 19.14
CA ASP A 375 -21.21 8.56 19.77
C ASP A 375 -20.06 7.81 20.44
N ILE A 376 -18.82 8.11 20.05
CA ILE A 376 -17.62 7.47 20.59
C ILE A 376 -17.22 8.14 21.92
N MET A 377 -17.18 7.35 23.00
CA MET A 377 -17.06 7.84 24.37
C MET A 377 -15.61 7.91 24.88
N ARG A 378 -14.68 7.22 24.23
CA ARG A 378 -13.23 7.24 24.50
C ARG A 378 -12.43 7.04 23.22
N ASP A 379 -11.14 7.35 23.26
CA ASP A 379 -10.24 7.05 22.15
C ASP A 379 -10.11 5.54 21.98
N ILE A 380 -10.40 5.04 20.77
CA ILE A 380 -10.22 3.64 20.37
C ILE A 380 -8.86 3.56 19.66
N GLY A 381 -7.97 2.69 20.16
CA GLY A 381 -6.63 2.56 19.57
C GLY A 381 -6.66 1.98 18.15
N ILE A 382 -5.66 2.30 17.32
CA ILE A 382 -5.52 1.78 15.93
C ILE A 382 -5.29 0.26 15.85
N HIS A 383 -4.97 -0.36 16.99
CA HIS A 383 -4.81 -1.81 17.13
C HIS A 383 -5.92 -2.44 17.97
N GLU A 384 -6.91 -1.64 18.38
CA GLU A 384 -8.05 -2.11 19.14
C GLU A 384 -9.20 -2.46 18.19
N ARG A 385 -10.01 -3.46 18.56
CA ARG A 385 -11.25 -3.81 17.88
C ARG A 385 -12.41 -3.66 18.85
N VAL A 386 -13.20 -2.61 18.68
CA VAL A 386 -14.48 -2.44 19.40
C VAL A 386 -15.61 -2.93 18.51
N VAL A 387 -16.47 -3.81 19.03
CA VAL A 387 -17.58 -4.39 18.27
C VAL A 387 -18.89 -3.73 18.67
N LEU A 388 -19.65 -3.29 17.68
CA LEU A 388 -21.09 -3.04 17.74
C LEU A 388 -21.79 -4.28 17.15
N PRO A 389 -22.41 -5.13 17.97
CA PRO A 389 -22.80 -6.47 17.54
C PRO A 389 -24.05 -6.53 16.65
N SER A 390 -24.79 -5.44 16.53
CA SER A 390 -26.05 -5.34 15.78
C SER A 390 -26.27 -3.86 15.44
N PHE A 391 -27.29 -3.51 14.66
CA PHE A 391 -27.82 -2.15 14.48
C PHE A 391 -29.19 -1.92 15.15
N GLU A 392 -29.81 -2.95 15.73
CA GLU A 392 -31.25 -2.99 16.11
C GLU A 392 -31.62 -2.52 17.53
N ALA A 393 -30.75 -1.85 18.30
CA ALA A 393 -31.12 -1.48 19.68
C ALA A 393 -30.38 -0.26 20.24
N ASP A 394 -30.86 0.33 21.31
CA ASP A 394 -30.06 1.30 22.05
C ASP A 394 -29.00 0.59 22.91
N VAL A 395 -27.78 1.11 22.90
CA VAL A 395 -26.67 0.58 23.73
C VAL A 395 -25.84 1.73 24.27
N SER A 396 -25.48 1.66 25.55
CA SER A 396 -24.52 2.58 26.17
C SER A 396 -23.50 1.78 26.97
N ASN A 397 -22.23 1.94 26.64
CA ASN A 397 -21.11 1.34 27.37
C ASN A 397 -19.93 2.31 27.45
N THR A 398 -18.76 1.83 27.91
CA THR A 398 -17.55 2.64 28.06
C THR A 398 -16.92 3.08 26.74
N HIS A 399 -17.26 2.41 25.63
CA HIS A 399 -16.69 2.63 24.31
C HIS A 399 -17.56 3.59 23.48
N TYR A 400 -18.87 3.38 23.47
CA TYR A 400 -19.80 4.14 22.64
C TYR A 400 -21.21 4.22 23.25
N LYS A 401 -21.99 5.18 22.75
CA LYS A 401 -23.44 5.26 22.90
C LYS A 401 -24.10 5.18 21.53
N ARG A 402 -24.98 4.21 21.32
CA ARG A 402 -25.77 4.03 20.10
C ARG A 402 -27.23 4.33 20.40
N PHE A 403 -27.84 5.12 19.53
CA PHE A 403 -29.26 5.45 19.53
C PHE A 403 -29.86 5.04 18.18
N THR A 404 -30.93 4.25 18.20
CA THR A 404 -31.68 3.84 17.02
C THR A 404 -32.98 4.63 16.95
N THR A 405 -33.29 5.17 15.78
CA THR A 405 -34.60 5.78 15.52
C THR A 405 -35.27 4.94 14.46
N GLU A 406 -36.23 4.12 14.89
CA GLU A 406 -37.14 3.43 14.00
C GLU A 406 -38.26 4.39 13.60
N THR A 407 -38.43 4.58 12.31
CA THR A 407 -39.62 5.22 11.77
C THR A 407 -40.69 4.15 11.71
N MET A 408 -41.79 4.32 12.44
CA MET A 408 -42.94 3.40 12.33
C MET A 408 -43.47 3.42 10.88
N GLY A 409 -43.08 2.43 10.08
CA GLY A 409 -43.58 2.14 8.74
C GLY A 409 -44.78 1.22 8.76
#